data_AF-A0A0Q4JH13-F1
#
_entry.id   AF-A0A0Q4JH13-F1
#
_cell.length_a   1.000
_cell.length_b   1.000
_cell.length_c   1.000
_cell.angle_alpha   90.00
_cell.angle_beta   90.00
_cell.angle_gamma   90.00
#
_symmetry.space_group_name_H-M   'P 1'
#
loop_
_entity.id
_entity.type
_entity.pdbx_description
1 polymer ?
#
loop_
_entity_poly.entity_id
_entity_poly.type
_entity_poly.pdbx_seq_one_letter_code
_entity_poly.pdbx_strand_id
1 'polypeptide(L)'
;MTRDEFDLWQANPVTRWVFAALEKARAQEQAEWMRISWEAAPPNGQVSPAALIELRTRHDAFGEVVANDFETWSIWNGDEPERD
;
A
#
# COMPACT_ATOMS: atom_id res chain seq x y z
N MET A 1 20.87 -2.34 -4.73
CA MET A 1 20.27 -3.60 -5.25
C MET A 1 20.29 -3.54 -6.78
N THR A 2 20.67 -4.61 -7.48
CA THR A 2 20.61 -4.63 -8.96
C THR A 2 19.21 -5.00 -9.47
N ARG A 3 18.94 -4.77 -10.76
CA ARG A 3 17.66 -5.13 -11.38
C ARG A 3 17.37 -6.64 -11.28
N ASP A 4 18.37 -7.47 -11.55
CA ASP A 4 18.24 -8.92 -11.45
C ASP A 4 17.95 -9.38 -10.01
N GLU A 5 18.58 -8.76 -9.02
CA GLU A 5 18.31 -9.03 -7.59
C GLU A 5 16.87 -8.65 -7.21
N PHE A 6 16.37 -7.52 -7.74
CA PHE A 6 15.00 -7.08 -7.54
C PHE A 6 13.98 -8.03 -8.18
N ASP A 7 14.21 -8.43 -9.43
CA ASP A 7 13.31 -9.34 -10.15
C ASP A 7 13.27 -10.72 -9.45
N LEU A 8 14.42 -11.20 -8.96
CA LEU A 8 14.49 -12.42 -8.14
C LEU A 8 13.76 -12.26 -6.80
N TRP A 9 13.88 -11.10 -6.16
CA TRP A 9 13.17 -10.79 -4.93
C TRP A 9 11.65 -10.75 -5.14
N GLN A 10 11.15 -10.11 -6.20
CA GLN A 10 9.72 -10.09 -6.54
C GLN A 10 9.18 -11.49 -6.87
N ALA A 11 9.99 -12.31 -7.54
CA ALA A 11 9.63 -13.69 -7.85
C ALA A 11 9.64 -14.63 -6.62
N ASN A 12 10.31 -14.24 -5.54
CA ASN A 12 10.42 -15.05 -4.33
C ASN A 12 9.03 -15.34 -3.72
N PRO A 13 8.72 -16.60 -3.38
CA PRO A 13 7.44 -16.96 -2.78
C PRO A 13 7.11 -16.15 -1.53
N VAL A 14 8.09 -15.90 -0.65
CA VAL A 14 7.87 -15.14 0.59
C VAL A 14 7.43 -13.71 0.26
N THR A 15 8.10 -13.05 -0.69
CA THR A 15 7.71 -11.71 -1.16
C THR A 15 6.29 -11.70 -1.71
N ARG A 16 5.92 -12.69 -2.52
CA ARG A 16 4.54 -12.84 -3.03
C ARG A 16 3.51 -13.01 -1.92
N TRP A 17 3.83 -13.78 -0.87
CA TRP A 17 2.96 -13.93 0.31
C TRP A 17 2.82 -12.62 1.07
N VAL A 18 3.91 -11.85 1.22
CA VAL A 18 3.88 -10.52 1.85
C VAL A 18 3.02 -9.57 1.03
N PHE A 19 3.20 -9.49 -0.29
CA PHE A 19 2.39 -8.64 -1.17
C PHE A 19 0.91 -9.03 -1.13
N ALA A 20 0.60 -10.33 -1.12
CA ALA A 20 -0.77 -10.80 -0.96
C ALA A 20 -1.38 -10.40 0.40
N ALA A 21 -0.58 -10.37 1.48
CA ALA A 21 -1.03 -9.91 2.78
C ALA A 21 -1.28 -8.39 2.78
N LEU A 22 -0.43 -7.60 2.14
CA LEU A 22 -0.59 -6.15 1.98
C LEU A 22 -1.84 -5.82 1.16
N GLU A 23 -2.10 -6.53 0.06
CA GLU A 23 -3.33 -6.34 -0.73
C GLU A 23 -4.59 -6.69 0.08
N LYS A 24 -4.54 -7.71 0.93
CA LYS A 24 -5.65 -8.00 1.86
C LYS A 24 -5.85 -6.90 2.89
N ALA A 25 -4.77 -6.37 3.47
CA ALA A 25 -4.85 -5.26 4.41
C ALA A 25 -5.42 -4.00 3.72
N ARG A 26 -4.92 -3.67 2.53
CA ARG A 26 -5.43 -2.59 1.68
C ARG A 26 -6.94 -2.70 1.45
N ALA A 27 -7.43 -3.88 1.08
CA ALA A 27 -8.86 -4.11 0.88
C ALA A 27 -9.68 -3.92 2.16
N GLN A 28 -9.12 -4.28 3.33
CA GLN A 28 -9.77 -4.04 4.63
C GLN A 28 -9.85 -2.56 4.98
N GLU A 29 -8.78 -1.79 4.77
CA GLU A 29 -8.78 -0.34 5.00
C GLU A 29 -9.83 0.36 4.11
N GLN A 30 -9.95 -0.04 2.85
CA GLN A 30 -10.98 0.47 1.93
C GLN A 30 -12.39 0.09 2.39
N ALA A 31 -12.62 -1.17 2.79
CA ALA A 31 -13.91 -1.62 3.27
C ALA A 31 -14.35 -0.87 4.54
N GLU A 32 -13.42 -0.62 5.46
CA GLU A 32 -13.67 0.13 6.68
C GLU A 32 -13.94 1.60 6.40
N TRP A 33 -13.16 2.21 5.49
CA TRP A 33 -13.40 3.57 5.04
C TRP A 33 -14.81 3.74 4.48
N MET A 34 -15.25 2.80 3.63
CA MET A 34 -16.61 2.78 3.11
C MET A 34 -17.63 2.65 4.26
N ARG A 35 -17.47 1.65 5.12
CA ARG A 35 -18.38 1.38 6.24
C ARG A 35 -18.59 2.63 7.10
N ILE A 36 -17.52 3.25 7.58
CA ILE A 36 -17.59 4.44 8.44
C ILE A 36 -18.18 5.64 7.70
N SER A 37 -17.85 5.82 6.41
CA SER A 37 -18.40 6.91 5.59
C SER A 37 -19.93 6.83 5.46
N TRP A 38 -20.49 5.62 5.45
CA TRP A 38 -21.94 5.39 5.35
C TRP A 38 -22.65 5.36 6.71
N GLU A 39 -22.05 4.76 7.74
CA GLU A 39 -22.69 4.60 9.06
C GLU A 39 -22.87 5.90 9.83
N ALA A 40 -22.04 6.89 9.57
CA ALA A 40 -22.22 8.23 10.12
C ALA A 40 -23.15 9.12 9.28
N ALA A 41 -23.89 8.54 8.33
CA ALA A 41 -24.97 9.26 7.69
C ALA A 41 -25.98 9.74 8.76
N PRO A 42 -26.51 10.97 8.65
CA PRO A 42 -27.48 11.51 9.60
C PRO A 42 -28.67 10.57 9.84
N PRO A 43 -29.23 10.55 11.07
CA PRO A 43 -29.06 11.55 12.11
C PRO A 43 -28.01 11.23 13.20
N ASN A 44 -27.31 10.09 13.13
CA ASN A 44 -26.70 9.50 14.35
C ASN A 44 -25.16 9.39 14.37
N GLY A 45 -24.41 9.96 13.43
CA GLY A 45 -22.95 9.83 13.48
C GLY A 45 -22.19 11.05 13.02
N GLN A 46 -21.09 11.33 13.73
CA GLN A 46 -20.01 12.17 13.24
C GLN A 46 -18.83 11.24 12.92
N VAL A 47 -18.40 11.19 11.66
CA VAL A 47 -17.10 10.58 11.34
C VAL A 47 -16.01 11.57 11.69
N SER A 48 -14.95 11.12 12.34
CA SER A 48 -13.72 11.89 12.45
C SER A 48 -13.05 12.00 11.08
N PRO A 49 -12.87 13.21 10.49
CA PRO A 49 -12.16 13.36 9.23
C PRO A 49 -10.74 12.79 9.27
N ALA A 50 -10.08 12.85 10.44
CA ALA A 50 -8.76 12.27 10.64
C ALA A 50 -8.76 10.73 10.47
N ALA A 51 -9.82 10.05 10.91
CA ALA A 51 -9.93 8.60 10.73
C ALA A 51 -10.08 8.22 9.24
N LEU A 52 -10.87 8.97 8.47
CA LEU A 52 -11.01 8.74 7.03
C LEU A 52 -9.71 8.99 6.26
N ILE A 53 -8.96 10.03 6.64
CA ILE A 53 -7.65 10.34 6.06
C ILE A 53 -6.65 9.22 6.37
N GLU A 54 -6.63 8.73 7.61
CA GLU A 54 -5.73 7.65 8.03
C GLU A 54 -5.99 6.36 7.23
N LEU A 55 -7.26 5.93 7.13
CA LEU A 55 -7.64 4.72 6.37
C LEU A 55 -7.24 4.83 4.90
N ARG A 56 -7.46 6.00 4.28
CA ARG A 56 -7.05 6.25 2.90
C ARG A 56 -5.53 6.24 2.75
N THR A 57 -4.82 6.88 3.66
CA THR A 57 -3.34 6.91 3.65
C THR A 57 -2.77 5.51 3.73
N ARG A 58 -3.30 4.65 4.60
CA ARG A 58 -2.87 3.24 4.71
C ARG A 58 -3.19 2.44 3.46
N HIS A 59 -4.40 2.58 2.92
CA HIS A 59 -4.78 1.95 1.66
C HIS A 59 -3.80 2.31 0.54
N ASP A 60 -3.50 3.60 0.39
CA ASP A 60 -2.62 4.10 -0.66
C ASP A 60 -1.18 3.58 -0.45
N ALA A 61 -0.65 3.67 0.78
CA ALA A 61 0.69 3.19 1.12
C ALA A 61 0.88 1.68 0.88
N PHE A 62 -0.11 0.85 1.24
CA PHE A 62 -0.03 -0.60 0.96
C PHE A 62 -0.07 -0.90 -0.53
N GLY A 63 -0.88 -0.16 -1.30
CA GLY A 63 -0.93 -0.31 -2.75
C GLY A 63 0.37 0.09 -3.43
N GLU A 64 1.02 1.16 -2.97
CA GLU A 64 2.29 1.64 -3.50
C GLU A 64 3.40 0.60 -3.32
N VAL A 65 3.52 0.00 -2.13
CA VAL A 65 4.52 -1.06 -1.87
C VAL A 65 4.37 -2.25 -2.82
N VAL A 66 3.15 -2.64 -3.16
CA VAL A 66 2.87 -3.79 -4.03
C VAL A 66 3.06 -3.45 -5.51
N ALA A 67 2.72 -2.24 -5.93
CA ALA A 67 2.72 -1.83 -7.34
C ALA A 67 4.07 -1.27 -7.82
N ASN A 68 5.00 -0.98 -6.91
CA ASN A 68 6.27 -0.33 -7.24
C ASN A 68 7.18 -1.18 -8.14
N ASP A 69 7.82 -0.48 -9.08
CA ASP A 69 8.88 -1.00 -9.93
C ASP A 69 10.27 -0.83 -9.30
N PHE A 70 11.29 -1.39 -9.96
CA PHE A 70 12.66 -1.35 -9.51
C PHE A 70 13.14 0.09 -9.29
N GLU A 71 12.85 0.97 -10.24
CA GLU A 71 13.28 2.35 -10.26
C GLU A 71 12.72 3.13 -9.06
N THR A 72 11.44 2.92 -8.74
CA THR A 72 10.81 3.53 -7.56
C THR A 72 11.42 3.00 -6.26
N TRP A 73 11.66 1.69 -6.16
CA TRP A 73 12.32 1.09 -5.00
C TRP A 73 13.76 1.56 -4.81
N SER A 74 14.51 1.75 -5.89
CA SER A 74 15.87 2.31 -5.83
C SER A 74 15.85 3.73 -5.27
N ILE A 75 14.92 4.57 -5.74
CA ILE A 75 14.74 5.94 -5.23
C ILE A 75 14.42 5.93 -3.72
N TRP A 76 13.51 5.05 -3.29
CA TRP A 76 13.14 4.94 -1.87
C TRP A 76 14.30 4.58 -0.95
N ASN A 77 15.19 3.71 -1.43
CA ASN A 77 16.34 3.25 -0.67
C ASN A 77 17.57 4.19 -0.78
N GLY A 78 17.48 5.24 -1.60
CA GLY A 78 18.60 6.13 -1.87
C GLY A 78 19.69 5.49 -2.72
N ASP A 79 19.36 4.42 -3.45
CA ASP A 79 20.26 3.81 -4.43
C ASP A 79 20.31 4.70 -5.68
N GLU A 80 21.49 5.08 -6.15
CA GLU A 80 21.63 5.70 -7.47
C GLU A 80 21.27 4.63 -8.53
N PRO A 81 20.30 4.88 -9.43
CA PRO A 81 20.00 3.93 -10.49
C PRO A 81 21.25 3.76 -11.36
N GLU A 82 21.72 2.52 -11.53
CA GLU A 82 22.83 2.19 -12.41
C GLU A 82 22.52 2.78 -13.80
N ARG A 83 23.36 3.72 -14.24
CA ARG A 83 23.26 4.32 -15.58
C ARG A 83 23.97 3.40 -16.56
N ASP A 84 23.24 2.96 -17.57
CA ASP A 84 23.77 2.24 -18.75
C ASP A 84 24.92 2.98 -19.44
#